data_AF-A0A1R4IR76-F1
#
_entry.id   AF-A0A1R4IR76-F1
#
_cell.length_a   1.000
_cell.length_b   1.000
_cell.length_c   1.000
_cell.angle_alpha   90.00
_cell.angle_beta   90.00
_cell.angle_gamma   90.00
#
_symmetry.space_group_name_H-M   'P 1'
#
loop_
_entity.id
_entity.type
_entity.pdbx_description
1 polymer ?
#
loop_
_entity_poly.entity_id
_entity_poly.type
_entity_poly.pdbx_seq_one_letter_code
_entity_poly.pdbx_strand_id
1 'polypeptide(L)'
;MALAGKRDGKDYRVFCLLGDGECQEGQVWEALQCAHTYQLDNFFAIIDQNNLQIDGHTDEVSPNLDFVKKLEAFGYDAHEVDGHDMQAIADLFDKLRDRKDGRPKGIVLHTIKGKGVSYMEDVASWHGTAPNEEQWNQALRELDTPPDREQYEEAIEDIEEGLDR
;
A
#
# COMPACT_ATOMS: atom_id res chain seq x y z
N MET A 1 -8.51 -13.83 -5.64
CA MET A 1 -8.19 -13.51 -7.05
C MET A 1 -6.97 -14.26 -7.56
N ALA A 2 -5.79 -14.17 -6.93
CA ALA A 2 -4.55 -14.78 -7.44
C ALA A 2 -4.65 -16.30 -7.69
N LEU A 3 -5.25 -17.03 -6.75
CA LEU A 3 -5.51 -18.47 -6.86
C LEU A 3 -6.39 -18.81 -8.08
N ALA A 4 -7.46 -18.04 -8.30
CA ALA A 4 -8.33 -18.22 -9.45
C ALA A 4 -7.58 -17.97 -10.76
N GLY A 5 -6.84 -16.85 -10.85
CA GLY A 5 -6.03 -16.52 -12.02
C GLY A 5 -5.03 -17.62 -12.37
N LYS A 6 -4.33 -18.15 -11.37
CA LYS A 6 -3.39 -19.26 -11.56
C LYS A 6 -4.08 -20.55 -12.01
N ARG A 7 -5.19 -20.92 -11.38
CA ARG A 7 -5.97 -22.12 -11.72
C ARG A 7 -6.54 -22.05 -13.14
N ASP A 8 -6.97 -20.87 -13.58
CA ASP A 8 -7.58 -20.65 -14.88
C ASP A 8 -6.55 -20.33 -15.99
N GLY A 9 -5.25 -20.39 -15.67
CA GLY A 9 -4.18 -20.11 -16.62
C GLY A 9 -4.14 -18.67 -17.13
N LYS A 10 -4.63 -17.72 -16.33
CA LYS A 10 -4.59 -16.29 -16.64
C LYS A 10 -3.21 -15.71 -16.38
N ASP A 11 -2.83 -14.71 -17.16
CA ASP A 11 -1.53 -14.04 -17.12
C ASP A 11 -1.52 -12.78 -16.24
N TYR A 12 -2.67 -12.40 -15.66
CA TYR A 12 -2.75 -11.26 -14.76
C TYR A 12 -2.08 -11.54 -13.41
N ARG A 13 -1.67 -10.44 -12.78
CA ARG A 13 -1.13 -10.40 -11.42
C ARG A 13 -2.14 -9.76 -10.50
N VAL A 14 -2.05 -10.07 -9.22
CA VAL A 14 -2.89 -9.48 -8.19
C VAL A 14 -1.99 -8.75 -7.22
N PHE A 15 -2.24 -7.45 -7.09
CA PHE A 15 -1.58 -6.57 -6.14
C PHE A 15 -2.56 -6.24 -5.03
N CYS A 16 -2.14 -6.40 -3.78
CA CYS A 16 -2.92 -6.06 -2.61
C CYS A 16 -2.09 -5.14 -1.73
N LEU A 17 -2.54 -3.90 -1.58
CA LEU A 17 -2.01 -2.97 -0.60
C LEU A 17 -2.67 -3.25 0.75
N LEU A 18 -1.86 -3.36 1.79
CA LEU A 18 -2.24 -3.62 3.17
C LEU A 18 -1.70 -2.49 4.04
N GLY A 19 -2.47 -2.09 5.05
CA GLY A 19 -1.94 -1.24 6.12
C GLY A 19 -1.08 -2.04 7.10
N ASP A 20 -0.08 -1.41 7.71
CA ASP A 20 0.68 -2.03 8.80
C ASP A 20 -0.17 -2.29 10.06
N GLY A 21 -1.13 -1.42 10.39
CA GLY A 21 -2.15 -1.66 11.41
C GLY A 21 -3.12 -2.79 11.03
N GLU A 22 -3.49 -2.90 9.76
CA GLU A 22 -4.32 -4.01 9.24
C GLU A 22 -3.62 -5.36 9.42
N CYS A 23 -2.29 -5.41 9.26
CA CYS A 23 -1.50 -6.63 9.44
C CYS A 23 -1.49 -7.16 10.89
N GLN A 24 -2.09 -6.46 11.85
CA GLN A 24 -2.32 -6.99 13.19
C GLN A 24 -3.48 -8.00 13.22
N GLU A 25 -4.35 -8.00 12.21
CA GLU A 25 -5.44 -8.95 12.09
C GLU A 25 -4.95 -10.35 11.71
N GLY A 26 -5.43 -11.36 12.43
CA GLY A 26 -5.04 -12.76 12.23
C GLY A 26 -5.30 -13.28 10.81
N GLN A 27 -6.39 -12.82 10.20
CA GLN A 27 -6.79 -13.23 8.84
C GLN A 27 -5.74 -12.89 7.77
N VAL A 28 -4.95 -11.82 7.97
CA VAL A 28 -3.88 -11.46 7.03
C VAL A 28 -2.86 -12.59 6.99
N TRP A 29 -2.44 -13.10 8.15
CA TRP A 29 -1.45 -14.17 8.24
C TRP A 29 -1.98 -15.50 7.68
N GLU A 30 -3.25 -15.82 7.91
CA GLU A 30 -3.90 -16.99 7.31
C GLU A 30 -3.90 -16.90 5.77
N ALA A 31 -4.25 -15.72 5.22
CA ALA A 31 -4.23 -15.47 3.79
C ALA A 31 -2.80 -15.54 3.21
N LEU A 32 -1.81 -14.97 3.90
CA LEU A 32 -0.41 -15.02 3.47
C LEU A 32 0.10 -16.47 3.42
N GLN A 33 -0.22 -17.30 4.42
CA GLN A 33 0.11 -18.73 4.44
C GLN A 33 -0.56 -19.50 3.30
N CYS A 34 -1.83 -19.18 3.01
CA CYS A 34 -2.57 -19.77 1.91
C CYS A 34 -1.89 -19.48 0.56
N ALA A 35 -1.46 -18.24 0.32
CA ALA A 35 -0.79 -17.87 -0.92
C ALA A 35 0.55 -18.60 -1.12
N HIS A 36 1.32 -18.84 -0.06
CA HIS A 36 2.50 -19.70 -0.14
C HIS A 36 2.13 -21.16 -0.43
N THR A 37 1.12 -21.70 0.26
CA THR A 37 0.65 -23.08 0.09
C THR A 37 0.27 -23.40 -1.37
N TYR A 38 -0.36 -22.45 -2.05
CA TYR A 38 -0.74 -22.58 -3.47
C TYR A 38 0.31 -22.05 -4.45
N GLN A 39 1.49 -21.67 -3.94
CA GLN A 39 2.65 -21.19 -4.70
C GLN A 39 2.31 -19.99 -5.60
N LEU A 40 1.55 -19.02 -5.09
CA LEU A 40 0.98 -17.93 -5.89
C LEU A 40 2.02 -16.86 -6.27
N ASP A 41 2.92 -17.16 -7.20
CA ASP A 41 3.92 -16.24 -7.74
C ASP A 41 3.34 -15.06 -8.56
N ASN A 42 2.03 -15.09 -8.83
CA ASN A 42 1.26 -13.98 -9.39
C ASN A 42 0.65 -13.05 -8.33
N PHE A 43 0.89 -13.29 -7.04
CA PHE A 43 0.39 -12.47 -5.94
C PHE A 43 1.47 -11.57 -5.34
N PHE A 44 1.13 -10.29 -5.14
CA PHE A 44 1.95 -9.26 -4.53
C PHE A 44 1.21 -8.74 -3.28
N ALA A 45 1.73 -9.05 -2.10
CA ALA A 45 1.32 -8.42 -0.85
C ALA A 45 2.24 -7.23 -0.59
N ILE A 46 1.66 -6.03 -0.57
CA ILE A 46 2.37 -4.76 -0.40
C ILE A 46 1.92 -4.17 0.93
N ILE A 47 2.84 -3.97 1.87
CA ILE A 47 2.54 -3.43 3.20
C ILE A 47 2.98 -1.96 3.21
N ASP A 48 2.03 -1.06 3.42
CA ASP A 48 2.29 0.35 3.72
C ASP A 48 2.69 0.48 5.20
N GLN A 49 3.99 0.54 5.45
CA GLN A 49 4.55 0.68 6.80
C GLN A 49 4.84 2.15 7.10
N ASN A 50 3.77 2.88 7.45
CA ASN A 50 3.82 4.26 7.90
C ASN A 50 3.95 4.42 9.44
N ASN A 51 3.89 3.30 10.18
CA ASN A 51 3.98 3.18 11.63
C ASN A 51 2.83 3.83 12.43
N LEU A 52 1.72 4.21 11.80
CA LEU A 52 0.60 4.90 12.43
C LEU A 52 -0.76 4.22 12.20
N GLN A 53 -1.48 4.00 13.29
CA GLN A 53 -2.88 3.57 13.31
C GLN A 53 -3.80 4.60 14.00
N ILE A 54 -5.09 4.28 14.16
CA ILE A 54 -6.09 5.20 14.74
C ILE A 54 -5.64 5.76 16.10
N ASP A 55 -5.20 4.86 16.99
CA ASP A 55 -4.88 5.20 18.38
C ASP A 55 -3.43 5.67 18.61
N GLY A 56 -2.65 5.89 17.54
CA GLY A 56 -1.27 6.37 17.63
C GLY A 56 -0.28 5.50 16.88
N HIS A 57 0.98 5.52 17.31
CA HIS A 57 2.03 4.72 16.68
C HIS A 57 1.87 3.23 16.98
N THR A 58 2.16 2.41 15.97
CA THR A 58 2.03 0.96 16.07
C THR A 58 2.99 0.35 17.10
N ASP A 59 4.16 0.95 17.35
CA ASP A 59 5.11 0.50 18.38
C ASP A 59 4.62 0.74 19.82
N GLU A 60 3.72 1.69 20.03
CA GLU A 60 3.07 1.95 21.32
C GLU A 60 1.81 1.10 21.50
N VAL A 61 1.02 0.91 20.43
CA VAL A 61 -0.28 0.21 20.53
C VAL A 61 -0.13 -1.31 20.37
N SER A 62 0.53 -1.77 19.30
CA SER A 62 0.72 -3.19 19.00
C SER A 62 1.91 -3.37 18.02
N PRO A 63 3.13 -3.60 18.54
CA PRO A 63 4.34 -3.59 17.74
C PRO A 63 4.34 -4.60 16.59
N ASN A 64 4.48 -4.08 15.37
CA ASN A 64 4.46 -4.89 14.15
C ASN A 64 5.71 -5.77 13.94
N LEU A 65 6.80 -5.52 14.66
CA LEU A 65 8.10 -6.17 14.44
C LEU A 65 8.57 -6.01 12.99
N ASP A 66 9.44 -6.91 12.53
CA ASP A 66 10.04 -6.87 11.20
C ASP A 66 9.17 -7.62 10.18
N PHE A 67 8.49 -6.86 9.30
CA PHE A 67 7.61 -7.44 8.28
C PHE A 67 8.36 -8.26 7.23
N VAL A 68 9.58 -7.86 6.85
CA VAL A 68 10.38 -8.62 5.87
C VAL A 68 10.66 -10.01 6.42
N LYS A 69 11.17 -10.11 7.66
CA LYS A 69 11.41 -11.40 8.32
C LYS A 69 10.15 -12.24 8.47
N LYS A 70 9.02 -11.62 8.80
CA LYS A 70 7.72 -12.32 8.88
C LYS A 70 7.35 -12.88 7.50
N LEU A 71 7.40 -12.08 6.44
CA LEU A 71 7.07 -12.52 5.08
C LEU A 71 8.01 -13.64 4.60
N GLU A 72 9.32 -13.53 4.86
CA GLU A 72 10.29 -14.59 4.58
C GLU A 72 9.94 -15.90 5.30
N ALA A 73 9.55 -15.82 6.58
CA ALA A 73 9.12 -17.00 7.35
C ALA A 73 7.85 -17.65 6.77
N PHE A 74 6.99 -16.88 6.10
CA PHE A 74 5.83 -17.37 5.35
C PHE A 74 6.18 -17.80 3.92
N GLY A 75 7.45 -17.75 3.52
CA GLY A 75 7.95 -18.27 2.24
C GLY A 75 7.81 -17.30 1.06
N TYR A 76 7.69 -16.00 1.31
CA TYR A 76 7.60 -14.96 0.27
C TYR A 76 8.98 -14.60 -0.30
N ASP A 77 9.01 -14.12 -1.54
CA ASP A 77 10.11 -13.30 -2.09
C ASP A 77 9.94 -11.88 -1.52
N ALA A 78 10.54 -11.66 -0.35
CA ALA A 78 10.32 -10.48 0.47
C ALA A 78 11.36 -9.39 0.18
N HIS A 79 10.89 -8.14 0.10
CA HIS A 79 11.68 -6.96 -0.17
C HIS A 79 11.16 -5.78 0.65
N GLU A 80 12.04 -4.83 0.94
CA GLU A 80 11.68 -3.52 1.47
C GLU A 80 12.27 -2.42 0.59
N VAL A 81 11.59 -1.28 0.52
CA VAL A 81 12.01 -0.11 -0.26
C VAL A 81 11.46 1.16 0.37
N ASP A 82 12.12 2.29 0.14
CA ASP A 82 11.58 3.60 0.46
C ASP A 82 10.28 3.82 -0.34
N GLY A 83 9.17 4.00 0.35
CA GLY A 83 7.85 4.20 -0.22
C GLY A 83 7.65 5.55 -0.91
N HIS A 84 8.63 6.46 -0.81
CA HIS A 84 8.62 7.78 -1.45
C HIS A 84 9.61 7.90 -2.62
N ASP A 85 10.37 6.84 -2.91
CA ASP A 85 11.24 6.77 -4.09
C ASP A 85 10.54 5.99 -5.21
N MET A 86 9.83 6.71 -6.08
CA MET A 86 9.09 6.12 -7.19
C MET A 86 9.99 5.35 -8.18
N GLN A 87 11.25 5.73 -8.33
CA GLN A 87 12.17 5.00 -9.21
C GLN A 87 12.56 3.67 -8.57
N ALA A 88 12.88 3.66 -7.27
CA ALA A 88 13.21 2.43 -6.55
C ALA A 88 12.01 1.46 -6.51
N ILE A 89 10.79 1.97 -6.34
CA ILE A 89 9.56 1.18 -6.42
C ILE A 89 9.41 0.59 -7.84
N ALA A 90 9.51 1.41 -8.88
CA ALA A 90 9.37 0.94 -10.26
C ALA A 90 10.41 -0.15 -10.61
N ASP A 91 11.68 0.08 -10.27
CA ASP A 91 12.78 -0.86 -10.51
C ASP A 91 12.55 -2.20 -9.79
N LEU A 92 12.03 -2.17 -8.56
CA LEU A 92 11.68 -3.36 -7.81
C LEU A 92 10.56 -4.14 -8.50
N PHE A 93 9.48 -3.47 -8.90
CA PHE A 93 8.35 -4.14 -9.56
C PHE A 93 8.73 -4.71 -10.92
N ASP A 94 9.54 -4.01 -11.71
CA ASP A 94 10.06 -4.51 -12.99
C ASP A 94 10.90 -5.78 -12.81
N LYS A 95 11.73 -5.82 -11.75
CA LYS A 95 12.52 -7.00 -11.40
C LYS A 95 11.65 -8.20 -10.98
N LEU A 96 10.54 -7.96 -10.30
CA LEU A 96 9.73 -9.01 -9.68
C LEU A 96 8.60 -9.52 -10.56
N ARG A 97 7.98 -8.67 -11.39
CA ARG A 97 6.73 -9.01 -12.09
C ARG A 97 6.82 -10.29 -12.91
N ASP A 98 7.92 -10.57 -13.58
CA ASP A 98 8.04 -11.71 -14.49
C ASP A 98 8.64 -12.97 -13.83
N ARG A 99 8.91 -12.93 -12.51
CA ARG A 99 9.46 -14.07 -11.76
C ARG A 99 8.38 -15.12 -11.46
N LYS A 100 8.51 -16.28 -12.10
CA LYS A 100 7.64 -17.45 -11.93
C LYS A 100 8.33 -18.59 -11.18
N ASP A 101 8.67 -18.35 -9.92
CA ASP A 101 9.41 -19.26 -9.04
C ASP A 101 8.51 -19.94 -8.00
N GLY A 102 7.18 -19.81 -8.13
CA GLY A 102 6.21 -20.32 -7.17
C GLY A 102 6.17 -19.58 -5.83
N ARG A 103 6.95 -18.52 -5.63
CA ARG A 103 6.95 -17.73 -4.38
C ARG A 103 6.08 -16.48 -4.56
N PRO A 104 5.07 -16.24 -3.71
CA PRO A 104 4.39 -14.94 -3.70
C PRO A 104 5.36 -13.82 -3.36
N LYS A 105 5.07 -12.60 -3.81
CA LYS A 105 5.94 -11.43 -3.61
C LYS A 105 5.46 -10.63 -2.40
N GLY A 106 6.40 -10.32 -1.50
CA GLY A 106 6.14 -9.53 -0.31
C GLY A 106 6.94 -8.24 -0.39
N ILE A 107 6.28 -7.09 -0.32
CA ILE A 107 6.92 -5.78 -0.47
C ILE A 107 6.53 -4.94 0.74
N VAL A 108 7.52 -4.43 1.47
CA VAL A 108 7.33 -3.50 2.57
C VAL A 108 7.73 -2.12 2.08
N LEU A 109 6.78 -1.18 2.07
CA LEU A 109 7.02 0.21 1.72
C LEU A 109 7.19 1.01 3.01
N HIS A 110 8.36 1.59 3.21
CA HIS A 110 8.59 2.51 4.33
C HIS A 110 8.06 3.88 3.95
N THR A 111 6.95 4.30 4.55
CA THR A 111 6.25 5.53 4.17
C THR A 111 6.09 6.48 5.36
N ILE A 112 5.54 7.66 5.09
CA ILE A 112 5.18 8.69 6.07
C ILE A 112 3.71 8.97 5.81
N LYS A 113 2.87 8.74 6.81
CA LYS A 113 1.44 9.02 6.68
C LYS A 113 1.25 10.52 6.50
N GLY A 114 0.48 10.94 5.50
CA GLY A 114 0.30 12.36 5.18
C GLY A 114 1.49 13.02 4.46
N LYS A 115 2.38 12.22 3.85
CA LYS A 115 3.54 12.73 3.10
C LYS A 115 3.18 13.90 2.17
N GLY A 116 3.99 14.96 2.22
CA GLY A 116 3.87 16.14 1.37
C GLY A 116 3.02 17.27 1.96
N VAL A 117 2.31 17.02 3.06
CA VAL A 117 1.55 18.06 3.78
C VAL A 117 2.08 18.17 5.21
N SER A 118 2.77 19.26 5.50
CA SER A 118 3.57 19.51 6.71
C SER A 118 2.82 19.30 8.02
N TYR A 119 1.52 19.62 8.07
CA TYR A 119 0.69 19.45 9.28
C TYR A 119 0.02 18.08 9.38
N MET A 120 0.11 17.24 8.34
CA MET A 120 -0.42 15.87 8.29
C MET A 120 0.67 14.81 8.45
N GLU A 121 1.92 15.12 8.09
CA GLU A 121 3.04 14.18 8.17
C GLU A 121 3.22 13.64 9.59
N ASP A 122 3.10 12.31 9.73
CA ASP A 122 3.30 11.59 10.98
C ASP A 122 2.35 12.00 12.12
N VAL A 123 1.09 12.30 11.78
CA VAL A 123 0.07 12.72 12.75
C VAL A 123 -1.17 11.82 12.70
N ALA A 124 -1.37 11.01 13.75
CA ALA A 124 -2.46 10.03 13.83
C ALA A 124 -3.87 10.62 13.64
N SER A 125 -4.12 11.83 14.14
CA SER A 125 -5.44 12.49 14.02
C SER A 125 -5.86 12.77 12.58
N TRP A 126 -4.92 12.81 11.64
CA TRP A 126 -5.19 12.97 10.21
C TRP A 126 -5.52 11.66 9.48
N HIS A 127 -5.56 10.52 10.16
CA HIS A 127 -5.91 9.25 9.53
C HIS A 127 -7.32 9.22 8.91
N GLY A 128 -8.29 9.93 9.52
CA GLY A 128 -9.68 9.96 9.05
C GLY A 128 -10.34 11.33 9.17
N THR A 129 -9.57 12.39 9.45
CA THR A 129 -10.09 13.76 9.60
C THR A 129 -10.00 14.50 8.27
N ALA A 130 -11.12 15.05 7.80
CA ALA A 130 -11.12 15.91 6.61
C ALA A 130 -10.51 17.29 6.93
N PRO A 131 -9.65 17.85 6.06
CA PRO A 131 -9.14 19.21 6.24
C PRO A 131 -10.26 20.24 6.08
N ASN A 132 -10.18 21.34 6.83
CA ASN A 132 -11.02 22.52 6.57
C ASN A 132 -10.50 23.32 5.38
N GLU A 133 -11.22 24.38 4.97
CA GLU A 133 -10.86 25.20 3.80
C GLU A 133 -9.46 25.83 3.89
N GLU A 134 -9.05 26.31 5.07
CA GLU A 134 -7.72 26.90 5.26
C GLU A 134 -6.61 25.85 5.11
N GLN A 135 -6.81 24.69 5.74
CA GLN A 135 -5.91 23.54 5.69
C GLN A 135 -5.81 22.99 4.27
N TRP A 136 -6.93 22.83 3.56
CA TRP A 136 -6.98 22.43 2.16
C TRP A 136 -6.11 23.32 1.27
N ASN A 137 -6.31 24.64 1.36
CA ASN A 137 -5.54 25.61 0.58
C ASN A 137 -4.05 25.60 0.94
N GLN A 138 -3.71 25.30 2.20
CA GLN A 138 -2.31 25.10 2.60
C GLN A 138 -1.73 23.83 1.98
N ALA A 139 -2.41 22.69 2.07
CA ALA A 139 -1.96 21.43 1.51
C ALA A 139 -1.70 21.53 -0.01
N LEU A 140 -2.58 22.16 -0.77
CA LEU A 140 -2.40 22.35 -2.21
C LEU A 140 -1.15 23.18 -2.54
N ARG A 141 -0.88 24.23 -1.77
CA ARG A 141 0.36 25.02 -1.93
C ARG A 141 1.61 24.21 -1.63
N GLU A 142 1.54 23.29 -0.66
CA GLU A 142 2.68 22.45 -0.27
C GLU A 142 2.94 21.30 -1.27
N LEU A 143 1.89 20.80 -1.91
CA LEU A 143 1.98 19.72 -2.91
C LEU A 143 2.39 20.19 -4.32
N ASP A 144 2.64 21.49 -4.51
CA ASP A 144 2.89 22.12 -5.81
C ASP A 144 1.78 21.83 -6.85
N THR A 145 0.56 21.54 -6.36
CA THR A 145 -0.63 21.32 -7.18
C THR A 145 -1.37 22.66 -7.30
N PRO A 146 -1.65 23.15 -8.52
CA PRO A 146 -2.39 24.40 -8.68
C PRO A 146 -3.77 24.30 -7.99
N PRO A 147 -4.24 25.38 -7.33
CA PRO A 147 -5.41 25.33 -6.45
C PRO A 147 -6.76 25.29 -7.19
N ASP A 148 -6.78 24.87 -8.45
CA ASP A 148 -8.00 24.87 -9.25
C ASP A 148 -8.91 23.71 -8.83
N ARG A 149 -9.76 24.01 -7.86
CA ARG A 149 -10.77 23.10 -7.34
C ARG A 149 -11.78 22.69 -8.40
N GLU A 150 -12.07 23.54 -9.39
CA GLU A 150 -12.95 23.19 -10.52
C GLU A 150 -12.30 22.09 -11.37
N GLN A 151 -11.00 22.20 -11.70
CA GLN A 151 -10.30 21.14 -12.43
C GLN A 151 -10.21 19.82 -11.67
N TYR A 152 -10.07 19.87 -10.34
CA TYR A 152 -10.04 18.66 -9.52
C TYR A 152 -11.43 18.02 -9.39
N GLU A 153 -12.49 18.83 -9.25
CA GLU A 153 -13.88 18.37 -9.24
C GLU A 153 -14.29 17.80 -10.61
N GLU A 154 -13.93 18.46 -11.73
CA GLU A 154 -14.13 17.93 -13.09
C GLU A 154 -13.37 16.61 -13.31
N ALA A 155 -12.12 16.51 -12.84
CA ALA A 155 -11.33 15.28 -12.96
C ALA A 155 -11.93 14.10 -12.15
N ILE A 156 -12.56 14.38 -10.99
CA ILE A 156 -13.28 13.36 -10.22
C ILE A 156 -14.56 12.94 -10.95
N GLU A 157 -15.34 13.89 -11.46
CA GLU A 157 -16.55 13.60 -12.24
C GLU A 157 -16.22 12.74 -13.48
N ASP A 158 -15.15 13.05 -14.21
CA ASP A 158 -14.69 12.26 -15.37
C ASP A 158 -14.29 10.82 -14.99
N ILE A 159 -13.68 10.61 -13.82
CA ILE A 159 -13.32 9.27 -13.31
C ILE A 159 -14.57 8.49 -12.91
N GLU A 160 -15.53 9.15 -12.24
CA GLU A 160 -16.79 8.53 -11.83
C GLU A 160 -17.66 8.16 -13.03
N GLU A 161 -17.75 9.02 -14.06
CA GLU A 161 -18.47 8.72 -15.31
C GLU A 161 -17.80 7.62 -16.16
N GLY A 162 -16.46 7.50 -16.05
CA GLY A 162 -15.69 6.46 -16.74
C GLY A 162 -15.84 5.06 -16.15
N LEU A 163 -16.22 4.95 -14.87
CA LEU A 163 -16.43 3.68 -14.17
C LEU A 163 -17.81 3.04 -14.44
N ASP A 164 -18.75 3.80 -14.99
CA ASP A 164 -20.10 3.35 -15.37
C ASP A 164 -20.21 2.84 -16.83
N ARG A 165 -19.08 2.65 -17.53
CA ARG A 165 -19.01 2.13 -18.91
C ARG A 165 -18.31 0.79 -19.05
#